data_AF-A0A7C3L6W9-F1
#
_entry.id   AF-A0A7C3L6W9-F1
#
_cell.length_a   1.000
_cell.length_b   1.000
_cell.length_c   1.000
_cell.angle_alpha   90.00
_cell.angle_beta   90.00
_cell.angle_gamma   90.00
#
_symmetry.space_group_name_H-M   'P 1'
#
loop_
_entity.id
_entity.type
_entity.pdbx_description
1 polymer ?
#
loop_
_entity_poly.entity_id
_entity_poly.type
_entity_poly.pdbx_seq_one_letter_code
_entity_poly.pdbx_strand_id
1 'polypeptide(L)'
;MEDDKGDFINIIPAASSYPVEVSRLFTTVVDDQPEVIIHVMQDRGLPEGRHDFVSLGRFHLTVNHGRKKGEPNIDVTFAIDLNGVLTVSAMDLDTGEGKDITISEL
;
A
#
# COMPACT_ATOMS: atom_id res chain seq x y z
N MET A 1 -4.65 -2.92 -1.77
CA MET A 1 -3.73 -3.27 -0.68
C MET A 1 -4.43 -4.24 0.24
N GLU A 2 -3.74 -5.13 0.93
CA GLU A 2 -4.38 -6.01 1.93
C GLU A 2 -4.17 -5.47 3.35
N ASP A 3 -5.14 -5.68 4.23
CA ASP A 3 -4.99 -5.47 5.67
C ASP A 3 -4.48 -6.73 6.39
N ASP A 4 -4.40 -6.71 7.72
CA ASP A 4 -3.93 -7.83 8.54
C ASP A 4 -4.83 -9.06 8.50
N LYS A 5 -6.06 -8.93 8.00
CA LYS A 5 -7.04 -10.01 7.86
C LYS A 5 -7.08 -10.57 6.44
N GLY A 6 -6.31 -9.98 5.52
CA GLY A 6 -6.34 -10.31 4.10
C GLY A 6 -7.52 -9.65 3.36
N ASP A 7 -8.19 -8.67 3.97
CA ASP A 7 -9.25 -7.93 3.31
C ASP A 7 -8.64 -6.88 2.36
N PHE A 8 -9.19 -6.76 1.15
CA PHE A 8 -8.71 -5.79 0.18
C PHE A 8 -9.18 -4.37 0.51
N ILE A 9 -8.24 -3.48 0.75
CA ILE A 9 -8.42 -2.05 0.83
C ILE A 9 -8.22 -1.44 -0.56
N ASN A 10 -9.33 -0.92 -1.11
CA ASN A 10 -9.30 -0.13 -2.33
C ASN A 10 -8.74 1.28 -2.05
N ILE A 11 -7.62 1.62 -2.69
CA ILE A 11 -6.93 2.91 -2.53
C ILE A 11 -7.29 3.87 -3.68
N ILE A 12 -7.01 3.46 -4.91
CA ILE A 12 -7.33 4.20 -6.13
C ILE A 12 -8.46 3.46 -6.85
N PRO A 13 -9.65 4.04 -6.98
CA PRO A 13 -10.76 3.42 -7.70
C PRO A 13 -10.43 3.13 -9.17
N ALA A 14 -11.00 2.05 -9.71
CA ALA A 14 -10.98 1.80 -11.13
C ALA A 14 -11.57 3.00 -11.91
N ALA A 15 -11.05 3.25 -13.11
CA ALA A 15 -11.40 4.38 -13.98
C ALA A 15 -11.08 5.79 -13.40
N SER A 16 -10.19 5.87 -12.41
CA SER A 16 -9.62 7.17 -11.98
C SER A 16 -8.82 7.81 -13.13
N SER A 17 -8.97 9.13 -13.31
CA SER A 17 -8.18 9.88 -14.29
C SER A 17 -6.72 10.03 -13.83
N TYR A 18 -5.77 9.87 -14.75
CA TYR A 18 -4.35 10.09 -14.46
C TYR A 18 -3.92 11.51 -14.83
N PRO A 19 -3.02 12.14 -14.04
CA PRO A 19 -2.32 11.57 -12.88
C PRO A 19 -3.21 11.55 -11.62
N VAL A 20 -2.94 10.63 -10.70
CA VAL A 20 -3.64 10.52 -9.42
C VAL A 20 -2.68 10.17 -8.29
N GLU A 21 -2.90 10.75 -7.12
CA GLU A 21 -2.12 10.47 -5.91
C GLU A 21 -3.08 10.31 -4.73
N VAL A 22 -2.92 9.24 -3.95
CA VAL A 22 -3.71 8.96 -2.75
C VAL A 22 -2.80 8.44 -1.65
N SER A 23 -2.83 9.09 -0.50
CA SER A 23 -2.10 8.68 0.70
C SER A 23 -3.05 8.15 1.76
N ARG A 24 -2.60 7.14 2.53
CA ARG A 24 -3.32 6.61 3.68
C ARG A 24 -2.36 6.26 4.82
N LEU A 25 -2.82 6.53 6.03
CA LEU A 25 -2.13 6.15 7.26
C LEU A 25 -2.50 4.73 7.68
N PHE A 26 -1.47 3.95 7.98
CA PHE A 26 -1.54 2.60 8.51
C PHE A 26 -0.85 2.52 9.88
N THR A 27 -1.07 1.42 10.56
CA THR A 27 -0.52 1.14 11.89
C THR A 27 -0.08 -0.32 11.98
N THR A 28 0.75 -0.63 12.98
CA THR A 28 1.12 -2.00 13.33
C THR A 28 -0.04 -2.71 14.04
N VAL A 29 -0.10 -4.03 13.89
CA VAL A 29 -1.18 -4.87 14.44
C VAL A 29 -0.74 -5.69 15.66
N VAL A 30 0.57 -5.74 15.90
CA VAL A 30 1.18 -6.30 17.12
C VAL A 30 2.14 -5.30 17.75
N ASP A 31 2.31 -5.40 19.06
CA ASP A 31 3.29 -4.60 19.80
C ASP A 31 4.71 -5.00 19.37
N ASP A 32 5.62 -4.03 19.31
CA ASP A 32 7.02 -4.20 18.94
C ASP A 32 7.23 -4.90 17.59
N GLN A 33 6.27 -4.74 16.68
CA GLN A 33 6.33 -5.29 15.33
C GLN A 33 7.62 -4.81 14.64
N PRO A 34 8.48 -5.70 14.09
CA PRO A 34 9.79 -5.31 13.55
C PRO A 34 9.74 -4.74 12.13
N GLU A 35 8.74 -5.14 11.35
CA GLU A 35 8.54 -4.70 9.97
C GLU A 35 7.07 -4.76 9.59
N VAL A 36 6.67 -3.95 8.61
CA VAL A 36 5.38 -4.05 7.92
C VAL A 36 5.62 -4.46 6.47
N ILE A 37 4.71 -5.29 5.95
CA ILE A 37 4.74 -5.74 4.56
C ILE A 37 3.64 -4.98 3.82
N ILE A 38 4.03 -4.21 2.81
CA ILE A 38 3.10 -3.53 1.92
C ILE A 38 2.93 -4.41 0.70
N HIS A 39 1.73 -4.98 0.53
CA HIS A 39 1.38 -5.79 -0.63
C HIS A 39 0.44 -5.01 -1.55
N VAL A 40 0.96 -4.70 -2.74
CA VAL A 40 0.26 -3.97 -3.79
C VAL A 40 -0.40 -4.96 -4.72
N MET A 41 -1.71 -4.80 -4.91
CA MET A 41 -2.53 -5.64 -5.76
C MET A 41 -3.49 -4.80 -6.59
N GLN A 42 -3.84 -5.30 -7.76
CA GLN A 42 -4.83 -4.73 -8.66
C GLN A 42 -5.97 -5.72 -8.84
N ASP A 43 -7.19 -5.23 -8.70
CA ASP A 43 -8.37 -5.99 -9.10
C ASP A 43 -8.58 -5.80 -10.61
N ARG A 44 -8.42 -6.87 -11.39
CA ARG A 44 -8.71 -6.83 -12.83
C ARG A 44 -10.19 -6.96 -13.14
N GLY A 45 -10.98 -7.41 -12.15
CA GLY A 45 -12.35 -7.82 -12.35
C GLY A 45 -12.47 -9.00 -13.32
N LEU A 46 -13.55 -9.76 -13.17
CA LEU A 46 -13.99 -10.76 -14.12
C LEU A 46 -15.39 -10.40 -14.63
N PRO A 47 -15.84 -11.03 -15.72
CA PRO A 47 -17.25 -10.98 -16.09
C PRO A 47 -18.14 -11.29 -14.87
N GLU A 48 -19.34 -10.69 -14.85
CA GLU A 48 -20.32 -10.86 -13.77
C GLU A 48 -19.93 -10.20 -12.43
N GLY A 49 -18.91 -9.33 -12.42
CA GLY A 49 -18.59 -8.50 -11.25
C GLY A 49 -17.83 -9.23 -10.15
N ARG A 50 -17.14 -10.33 -10.49
CA ARG A 50 -16.27 -11.05 -9.56
C ARG A 50 -14.90 -10.36 -9.49
N HIS A 51 -14.26 -10.43 -8.33
CA HIS A 51 -12.92 -9.90 -8.12
C HIS A 51 -11.85 -10.89 -8.62
N ASP A 52 -10.79 -10.34 -9.23
CA ASP A 52 -9.56 -11.06 -9.59
C ASP A 52 -8.36 -10.22 -9.19
N PHE A 53 -7.88 -10.45 -7.97
CA PHE A 53 -6.76 -9.72 -7.39
C PHE A 53 -5.44 -10.29 -7.88
N VAL A 54 -4.71 -9.48 -8.65
CA VAL A 54 -3.37 -9.79 -9.13
C VAL A 54 -2.35 -9.03 -8.28
N SER A 55 -1.39 -9.77 -7.73
CA SER A 55 -0.24 -9.20 -7.02
C SER A 55 0.67 -8.45 -8.00
N LEU A 56 0.87 -7.17 -7.78
CA LEU A 56 1.80 -6.35 -8.57
C LEU A 56 3.19 -6.28 -7.93
N GLY A 57 3.25 -6.28 -6.60
CA GLY A 57 4.52 -6.17 -5.90
C GLY A 57 4.35 -6.16 -4.38
N ARG A 58 5.43 -6.47 -3.68
CA ARG A 58 5.48 -6.42 -2.22
C ARG A 58 6.82 -5.87 -1.77
N PHE A 59 6.81 -5.10 -0.70
CA PHE A 59 8.04 -4.64 -0.07
C PHE A 59 7.88 -4.53 1.44
N HIS A 60 9.00 -4.66 2.13
CA HIS A 60 9.07 -4.58 3.59
C HIS A 60 9.60 -3.21 3.99
N LEU A 61 8.89 -2.54 4.90
CA LEU A 61 9.35 -1.37 5.60
C LEU A 61 9.70 -1.79 7.03
N THR A 62 10.97 -1.65 7.40
CA THR A 62 11.41 -1.82 8.79
C THR A 62 10.79 -0.71 9.63
N VAL A 63 10.25 -1.06 10.80
CA VAL A 63 9.68 -0.08 11.73
C VAL A 63 10.37 -0.20 13.08
N ASN A 64 10.50 0.92 13.79
CA ASN A 64 11.27 0.95 15.03
C ASN A 64 10.67 0.04 16.12
N HIS A 65 11.54 -0.70 16.81
CA HIS A 65 11.19 -1.51 17.96
C HIS A 65 10.83 -0.61 19.16
N GLY A 66 9.78 -0.96 19.92
CA GLY A 66 9.31 -0.18 21.08
C GLY A 66 7.90 0.39 20.93
N ARG A 67 7.21 0.15 19.81
CA ARG A 67 5.89 0.73 19.54
C ARG A 67 4.74 -0.18 19.95
N LYS A 68 3.70 0.44 20.50
CA LYS A 68 2.41 -0.22 20.72
C LYS A 68 1.64 -0.30 19.41
N LYS A 69 0.88 -1.37 19.23
CA LYS A 69 -0.05 -1.51 18.11
C LYS A 69 -1.11 -0.41 18.11
N GLY A 70 -1.63 -0.09 16.93
CA GLY A 70 -2.82 0.74 16.76
C GLY A 70 -2.59 2.26 16.75
N GLU A 71 -1.36 2.74 16.90
CA GLU A 71 -1.00 4.14 16.66
C GLU A 71 -0.67 4.36 15.18
N PRO A 72 -1.45 5.14 14.40
CA PRO A 72 -1.19 5.34 12.97
C PRO A 72 0.06 6.18 12.74
N ASN A 73 1.03 5.62 12.03
CA ASN A 73 2.37 6.19 11.90
C ASN A 73 3.10 5.78 10.60
N ILE A 74 2.49 4.95 9.76
CA ILE A 74 3.05 4.56 8.47
C ILE A 74 2.21 5.24 7.39
N ASP A 75 2.78 6.23 6.71
CA ASP A 75 2.12 6.85 5.57
C ASP A 75 2.45 6.06 4.30
N VAL A 76 1.42 5.57 3.62
CA VAL A 76 1.56 4.87 2.34
C VAL A 76 0.87 5.68 1.26
N THR A 77 1.66 6.12 0.27
CA THR A 77 1.23 6.91 -0.86
C THR A 77 1.27 6.09 -2.14
N PHE A 78 0.17 6.11 -2.88
CA PHE A 78 0.03 5.51 -4.20
C PHE A 78 -0.09 6.64 -5.21
N ALA A 79 0.85 6.71 -6.14
CA ALA A 79 0.88 7.71 -7.20
C ALA A 79 0.91 7.03 -8.57
N ILE A 80 0.00 7.40 -9.46
CA ILE A 80 0.01 6.95 -10.86
C ILE A 80 0.24 8.16 -11.74
N ASP A 81 1.28 8.08 -12.57
CA ASP A 81 1.64 9.15 -13.50
C ASP A 81 0.82 9.12 -14.80
N LEU A 82 1.09 10.09 -15.69
CA LEU A 82 0.44 10.19 -17.00
C LEU A 82 0.70 9.00 -17.92
N ASN A 83 1.76 8.22 -17.68
CA ASN A 83 2.12 7.04 -18.46
C ASN A 83 1.52 5.75 -17.87
N GLY A 84 0.79 5.85 -16.75
CA GLY A 84 0.28 4.69 -16.03
C GLY A 84 1.33 3.98 -15.17
N VAL A 85 2.48 4.62 -14.89
CA VAL A 85 3.47 4.08 -13.96
C VAL A 85 2.99 4.31 -12.54
N LEU A 86 2.85 3.24 -11.77
CA LEU A 86 2.50 3.27 -10.36
C LEU A 86 3.76 3.31 -9.50
N THR A 87 3.85 4.31 -8.63
CA THR A 87 4.80 4.36 -7.53
C THR A 87 4.04 4.18 -6.23
N VAL A 88 4.50 3.25 -5.40
CA VAL A 88 3.98 3.06 -4.04
C VAL A 88 5.10 3.30 -3.06
N SER A 89 4.95 4.32 -2.23
CA SER A 89 5.92 4.73 -1.22
C SER A 89 5.33 4.53 0.17
N ALA A 90 6.10 3.96 1.09
CA ALA A 90 5.74 3.89 2.50
C ALA A 90 6.81 4.61 3.34
N MET A 91 6.38 5.36 4.36
CA MET A 91 7.25 6.11 5.25
C MET A 91 6.80 5.92 6.70
N ASP A 92 7.75 5.55 7.57
CA ASP A 92 7.57 5.64 9.01
C ASP A 92 7.71 7.11 9.42
N LEU A 93 6.63 7.68 9.95
CA LEU A 93 6.54 9.11 10.26
C LEU A 93 7.38 9.54 11.47
N ASP A 94 7.77 8.63 12.38
CA ASP A 94 8.61 9.03 13.52
C ASP A 94 10.09 9.01 13.16
N THR A 95 10.52 8.04 12.35
CA THR A 95 11.94 7.91 11.96
C THR A 95 12.26 8.70 10.68
N GLY A 96 11.24 8.93 9.84
CA GLY A 96 11.39 9.46 8.50
C GLY A 96 11.98 8.46 7.50
N GLU A 97 12.19 7.21 7.91
CA GLU A 97 12.67 6.15 7.04
C GLU A 97 11.54 5.64 6.16
N GLY A 98 11.85 5.38 4.89
CA GLY A 98 10.86 4.95 3.92
C GLY A 98 11.41 3.99 2.89
N LYS A 99 10.50 3.41 2.14
CA LYS A 99 10.79 2.52 1.03
C LYS A 99 9.70 2.62 -0.02
N ASP A 100 10.08 2.51 -1.27
CA ASP A 100 9.17 2.57 -2.40
C ASP A 100 9.40 1.42 -3.38
N ILE A 101 8.38 1.19 -4.20
CA ILE A 101 8.47 0.37 -5.40
C ILE A 101 7.81 1.09 -6.57
N THR A 102 8.33 0.85 -7.77
CA THR A 102 7.75 1.32 -9.02
C THR A 102 7.29 0.13 -9.86
N ILE A 103 6.08 0.22 -10.40
CA ILE A 103 5.43 -0.79 -11.21
C ILE A 103 5.01 -0.11 -12.53
N SER A 104 5.61 -0.53 -13.64
CA SER A 104 5.37 0.06 -14.96
C SER A 104 4.31 -0.67 -15.80
N GLU A 105 3.74 -1.78 -15.28
CA GLU A 105 2.69 -2.56 -15.94
C GLU A 105 1.41 -2.53 -15.11
N LEU A 106 0.49 -1.61 -15.43
CA LEU A 106 -0.86 -1.53 -14.88
C LEU A 106 -1.93 -1.81 -15.94
#